data_AF-A0A1J5HA71-F1
#
_entry.id   AF-A0A1J5HA71-F1
#
_cell.length_a   1.000
_cell.length_b   1.000
_cell.length_c   1.000
_cell.angle_alpha   90.00
_cell.angle_beta   90.00
_cell.angle_gamma   90.00
#
_symmetry.space_group_name_H-M   'P 1'
#
loop_
_entity.id
_entity.type
_entity.pdbx_description
1 polymer ?
#
loop_
_entity_poly.entity_id
_entity_poly.type
_entity_poly.pdbx_seq_one_letter_code
_entity_poly.pdbx_strand_id
1 'polypeptide(L)' 'MANPITRKLKFLPYALVGIAVFTINANPDANPYLQAYVTLLEAKLGLFLIYFLTKKLGGFYKDN' A
#
# COMPACT_ATOMS: atom_id res chain seq x y z
N MET A 1 2.73 -28.39 2.57
CA MET A 1 1.51 -27.60 2.84
C MET A 1 1.94 -26.19 3.20
N ALA A 2 1.50 -25.15 2.46
CA ALA A 2 1.92 -23.78 2.74
C ALA A 2 1.37 -23.29 4.09
N ASN A 3 2.24 -22.75 4.94
CA ASN A 3 1.89 -22.29 6.29
C ASN A 3 0.80 -21.19 6.21
N PRO A 4 -0.31 -21.28 6.96
CA PRO A 4 -1.39 -20.27 6.92
C PRO A 4 -0.91 -18.84 7.21
N ILE A 5 0.20 -18.69 7.93
CA ILE A 5 0.83 -17.40 8.27
C ILE A 5 1.40 -16.72 7.01
N THR A 6 2.12 -17.46 6.15
CA THR A 6 2.71 -16.89 4.91
C THR A 6 1.63 -16.43 3.92
N ARG A 7 0.43 -17.02 3.96
CA ARG A 7 -0.71 -16.61 3.14
C ARG A 7 -1.31 -15.26 3.57
N LYS A 8 -1.16 -14.87 4.85
CA LYS A 8 -1.60 -13.56 5.37
C LYS A 8 -0.53 -12.47 5.17
N LEU A 9 0.75 -12.83 5.22
CA LEU A 9 1.89 -11.93 4.96
C LEU A 9 1.86 -11.26 3.59
N LYS A 10 1.23 -11.88 2.57
CA LYS A 10 1.05 -11.25 1.25
C LYS A 10 0.28 -9.92 1.30
N PHE A 11 -0.51 -9.70 2.35
CA PHE A 11 -1.28 -8.46 2.51
C PHE A 11 -0.56 -7.36 3.29
N LEU A 12 0.54 -7.73 3.95
CA LEU A 12 1.36 -6.81 4.75
C LEU A 12 1.79 -5.54 3.99
N PRO A 13 2.32 -5.60 2.75
CA PRO A 13 2.72 -4.40 2.03
C PRO A 13 1.56 -3.42 1.78
N TYR A 14 0.35 -3.93 1.53
CA TYR A 14 -0.82 -3.07 1.32
C TYR A 14 -1.27 -2.40 2.63
N ALA A 15 -1.25 -3.15 3.74
CA ALA A 15 -1.57 -2.60 5.06
C ALA A 15 -0.57 -1.52 5.48
N LEU A 16 0.72 -1.73 5.22
CA LEU A 16 1.77 -0.75 5.51
C LEU A 16 1.57 0.55 4.73
N VAL A 17 1.21 0.49 3.44
CA VAL A 17 0.91 1.70 2.66
C VAL A 17 -0.29 2.45 3.23
N GLY A 18 -1.38 1.74 3.56
CA GLY A 18 -2.56 2.36 4.14
C GLY A 18 -2.24 3.10 5.45
N ILE A 19 -1.48 2.47 6.34
CA ILE A 19 -1.06 3.07 7.62
C ILE A 19 -0.13 4.26 7.36
N ALA A 20 0.89 4.11 6.51
CA ALA A 20 1.84 5.18 6.22
C ALA A 20 1.15 6.42 5.67
N VAL A 21 0.32 6.27 4.63
CA VAL A 21 -0.42 7.38 4.01
C VAL A 21 -1.36 8.04 5.02
N PHE A 22 -2.06 7.26 5.85
CA PHE A 22 -2.94 7.79 6.89
C PHE A 22 -2.15 8.61 7.92
N THR A 23 -1.02 8.10 8.42
CA THR A 23 -0.21 8.81 9.42
C THR A 23 0.43 10.09 8.88
N ILE A 24 0.88 10.10 7.63
CA ILE A 24 1.50 11.26 6.99
C ILE A 24 0.45 12.36 6.75
N ASN A 25 -0.78 11.98 6.41
CA ASN A 25 -1.87 12.93 6.17
C ASN A 25 -2.70 13.24 7.40
N ALA A 26 -2.34 12.72 8.58
CA ALA A 26 -3.07 12.97 9.83
C ALA A 26 -2.83 14.41 10.33
N ASN A 27 -3.58 15.35 9.76
CA ASN A 27 -3.63 16.74 10.18
C ASN A 27 -4.97 17.03 10.89
N PRO A 28 -4.98 17.33 12.21
CA PRO A 28 -6.21 17.60 12.96
C PRO A 28 -6.86 18.95 12.62
N ASP A 29 -6.15 19.87 11.97
CA ASP A 29 -6.63 21.21 11.64
C ASP A 29 -7.19 21.31 10.20
N ALA A 30 -7.08 20.24 9.41
CA ALA A 30 -7.57 20.18 8.05
C ALA A 30 -9.06 19.86 7.99
N ASN A 31 -9.73 20.28 6.90
CA ASN A 31 -11.12 19.87 6.66
C ASN A 31 -11.17 18.33 6.55
N PRO A 32 -11.92 17.63 7.43
CA PRO A 32 -11.87 16.18 7.53
C PRO A 32 -12.33 15.47 6.25
N TYR A 33 -13.25 16.06 5.49
CA TYR A 33 -13.71 15.49 4.22
C TYR A 33 -12.64 15.58 3.14
N LEU A 34 -11.99 16.74 3.02
CA LEU A 34 -10.93 16.95 2.06
C LEU A 34 -9.72 16.05 2.37
N GLN A 35 -9.35 15.99 3.64
CA GLN A 35 -8.27 15.16 4.14
C GLN A 35 -8.53 13.67 3.90
N ALA A 36 -9.74 13.18 4.19
CA ALA A 36 -10.11 11.80 3.90
C ALA A 36 -10.01 11.49 2.39
N TYR A 37 -10.46 12.43 1.55
CA TYR A 37 -10.40 12.27 0.09
C TYR A 37 -8.96 12.20 -0.43
N VAL A 38 -8.09 13.11 0.01
CA VAL A 38 -6.67 13.12 -0.34
C VAL A 38 -5.97 11.85 0.16
N THR A 39 -6.21 11.46 1.41
CA THR A 39 -5.66 10.24 2.01
C THR A 39 -6.06 8.99 1.20
N LEU A 40 -7.32 8.90 0.76
CA LEU A 40 -7.79 7.80 -0.10
C LEU A 40 -7.13 7.82 -1.49
N LEU A 41 -6.93 9.00 -2.06
CA LEU A 41 -6.27 9.17 -3.36
C LEU A 41 -4.81 8.72 -3.30
N GLU A 42 -4.08 9.14 -2.26
CA GLU A 42 -2.70 8.75 -2.02
C GLU A 42 -2.56 7.26 -1.72
N ALA A 43 -3.48 6.68 -0.94
CA ALA A 43 -3.48 5.25 -0.66
C ALA A 43 -3.66 4.43 -1.95
N LYS A 44 -4.55 4.87 -2.86
CA LYS A 44 -4.73 4.26 -4.18
C LYS A 44 -3.46 4.36 -5.03
N LEU A 45 -2.79 5.52 -5.04
CA LEU A 45 -1.52 5.70 -5.75
C LEU A 45 -0.41 4.81 -5.19
N GLY A 46 -0.28 4.73 -3.86
CA GLY A 46 0.68 3.84 -3.20
C GLY A 46 0.44 2.35 -3.52
N LEU A 47 -0.82 1.92 -3.52
CA LEU A 47 -1.22 0.58 -3.98
C LEU A 47 -0.82 0.32 -5.44
N PHE A 48 -1.03 1.30 -6.31
CA PHE A 48 -0.67 1.20 -7.73
C PHE A 48 0.85 1.08 -7.91
N LEU A 49 1.64 1.85 -7.16
CA LEU A 49 3.10 1.75 -7.13
C LEU A 49 3.58 0.38 -6.64
N ILE A 50 3.01 -0.15 -5.56
CA ILE A 50 3.34 -1.50 -5.07
C ILE A 50 3.02 -2.55 -6.12
N TYR A 51 1.86 -2.48 -6.75
CA TYR A 51 1.48 -3.40 -7.82
C TYR A 51 2.47 -3.34 -8.98
N PHE A 52 2.82 -2.12 -9.42
CA PHE A 52 3.76 -1.91 -10.52
C PHE A 52 5.16 -2.41 -10.18
N LEU A 53 5.66 -2.11 -8.98
CA LEU A 53 6.96 -2.60 -8.48
C LEU A 53 6.97 -4.12 -8.37
N THR A 54 5.92 -4.73 -7.82
CA THR A 54 5.80 -6.18 -7.69
C THR A 54 5.80 -6.85 -9.06
N LYS A 55 5.07 -6.28 -10.03
CA LYS A 55 5.04 -6.78 -11.41
C LYS A 55 6.40 -6.63 -12.11
N LYS A 56 7.09 -5.51 -11.90
CA LYS A 56 8.41 -5.25 -12.48
C LYS A 56 9.49 -6.15 -11.85
N LEU A 57 9.48 -6.33 -10.52
CA LEU A 57 10.40 -7.25 -9.83
C LEU A 57 10.14 -8.71 -10.18
N GLY A 58 8.87 -9.12 -10.30
CA GLY A 58 8.52 -10.47 -10.74
C GLY A 58 8.98 -10.78 -12.16
N GLY A 59 9.05 -9.77 -13.03
CA GLY A 59 9.70 -9.87 -14.35
C GLY A 59 11.22 -10.06 -14.23
N PHE A 60 11.88 -9.31 -13.34
CA PHE A 60 13.33 -9.44 -13.09
C PHE A 60 13.74 -10.79 -12.48
N TYR A 61 12.89 -11.40 -11.67
CA TYR A 61 13.17 -12.69 -11.03
C TYR A 61 13.01 -13.89 -11.99
N LYS A 62 12.33 -13.71 -13.11
CA LYS A 62 12.08 -14.77 -14.10
C LYS A 62 13.15 -14.82 -15.22
N ASP A 63 14.05 -13.85 -15.25
CA ASP A 63 15.11 -13.68 -16.26
C ASP A 63 16.53 -13.96 -15.72
N ASN A 64 16.63 -14.50 -14.50
CA ASN A 64 17.84 -15.10 -13.91
C ASN A 64 17.59 -16.59 -13.64
#